data_AF-A0A259LZU0-F1
#
_entry.id   AF-A0A259LZU0-F1
#
_cell.length_a   1.000
_cell.length_b   1.000
_cell.length_c   1.000
_cell.angle_alpha   90.00
_cell.angle_beta   90.00
_cell.angle_gamma   90.00
#
_symmetry.space_group_name_H-M   'P 1'
#
loop_
_entity.id
_entity.type
_entity.pdbx_description
1 polymer ?
#
loop_
_entity_poly.entity_id
_entity_poly.type
_entity_poly.pdbx_seq_one_letter_code
_entity_poly.pdbx_strand_id
1 'polypeptide(L)'
;AEGCRGSLGKQLEKKFNLRNGIDPQTYGIGIKELWEVPKANHKPGFVMHTIGWPMKSDTYGGSFIYQFGENLMAYGYVVGLDYKNPFLSPFEEMQRFKTHPTIKPYFEGGKRISYGARALNEGGLQSIPGLTFPGGLLAGCNAGFLNVPKIKGTHTAMKSGMVAAEAIAECLAGTRPADPTNYTEKLKASWVWPELHEVRNIRPGFAKFGLWGGLINAGLETITRGKLPWTFRNHADHTEITPAAEATPITYPKPDGTLTFDRLSSVFVSNTNHEEDQPVHLKLTDPELPIRDNLPKYDEPAQRYCPAGVYEVVEKDDGSGKRFQINAQNCVHCKTCDIKDPAQNINWVTPEGGGGPNYPNM
;
A
#
# COMPACT_ATOMS: atom_id res chain seq x y z
N ALA A 1 -15.21 -7.64 1.41
CA ALA A 1 -13.77 -7.97 1.30
C ALA A 1 -13.12 -7.14 0.19
N GLU A 2 -12.99 -5.83 0.36
CA GLU A 2 -12.49 -4.89 -0.68
C GLU A 2 -10.96 -4.86 -0.82
N GLY A 3 -10.24 -5.67 -0.03
CA GLY A 3 -8.79 -5.64 0.07
C GLY A 3 -8.27 -4.47 0.92
N CYS A 4 -7.01 -4.11 0.74
CA CYS A 4 -6.36 -3.04 1.50
C CYS A 4 -7.09 -1.70 1.33
N ARG A 5 -7.41 -1.05 2.47
CA ARG A 5 -8.15 0.22 2.57
C ARG A 5 -9.44 0.21 1.73
N GLY A 6 -10.34 -0.71 2.06
CA GLY A 6 -11.68 -0.75 1.49
C GLY A 6 -12.49 0.52 1.78
N SER A 7 -13.19 1.05 0.78
CA SER A 7 -14.01 2.25 0.92
C SER A 7 -15.23 2.03 1.82
N LEU A 8 -15.87 0.87 1.71
CA LEU A 8 -16.95 0.47 2.59
C LEU A 8 -16.40 -0.03 3.92
N GLY A 9 -15.28 -0.77 3.92
CA GLY A 9 -14.56 -1.19 5.12
C GLY A 9 -14.27 -0.03 6.06
N LYS A 10 -13.70 1.07 5.54
CA LYS A 10 -13.49 2.34 6.27
C LYS A 10 -14.77 2.87 6.92
N GLN A 11 -15.88 2.86 6.20
CA GLN A 11 -17.17 3.35 6.71
C GLN A 11 -17.77 2.42 7.77
N LEU A 12 -17.68 1.11 7.57
CA LEU A 12 -18.16 0.09 8.50
C LEU A 12 -17.37 0.13 9.81
N GLU A 13 -16.05 0.27 9.74
CA GLU A 13 -15.18 0.44 10.92
C GLU A 13 -15.61 1.63 11.76
N LYS A 14 -15.92 2.78 11.12
CA LYS A 14 -16.42 3.98 11.81
C LYS A 14 -17.84 3.76 12.38
N LYS A 15 -18.77 3.26 11.55
CA LYS A 15 -20.19 3.10 11.91
C LYS A 15 -20.40 2.20 13.13
N PHE A 16 -19.63 1.10 13.20
CA PHE A 16 -19.76 0.11 14.28
C PHE A 16 -18.64 0.22 15.32
N ASN A 17 -17.83 1.27 15.28
CA ASN A 17 -16.72 1.51 16.20
C ASN A 17 -15.76 0.30 16.32
N LEU A 18 -15.45 -0.34 15.19
CA LEU A 18 -14.69 -1.60 15.15
C LEU A 18 -13.22 -1.42 15.54
N ARG A 19 -12.72 -0.18 15.68
CA ARG A 19 -11.34 0.10 16.08
C ARG A 19 -11.20 0.52 17.55
N ASN A 20 -12.25 0.41 18.36
CA ASN A 20 -12.17 0.81 19.77
C ASN A 20 -11.08 0.02 20.52
N GLY A 21 -10.08 0.71 21.08
CA GLY A 21 -8.94 0.10 21.78
C GLY A 21 -7.91 -0.60 20.86
N ILE A 22 -8.09 -0.52 19.55
CA ILE A 22 -7.22 -1.15 18.53
C ILE A 22 -6.32 -0.07 17.92
N ASP A 23 -5.06 -0.41 17.65
CA ASP A 23 -4.16 0.53 17.00
C ASP A 23 -4.63 0.89 15.58
N PRO A 24 -4.28 2.08 15.05
CA PRO A 24 -4.49 2.37 13.64
C PRO A 24 -3.78 1.32 12.77
N GLN A 25 -4.33 1.07 11.59
CA GLN A 25 -3.62 0.31 10.56
C GLN A 25 -2.52 1.18 9.97
N THR A 26 -1.33 0.63 9.81
CA THR A 26 -0.25 1.22 9.00
C THR A 26 -0.22 0.54 7.65
N TYR A 27 0.34 1.20 6.67
CA TYR A 27 0.31 0.76 5.29
C TYR A 27 1.63 1.03 4.59
N GLY A 28 1.87 0.30 3.51
CA GLY A 28 2.88 0.61 2.51
C GLY A 28 2.22 0.83 1.16
N ILE A 29 2.94 1.43 0.23
CA ILE A 29 2.59 1.46 -1.20
C ILE A 29 3.55 0.53 -1.95
N GLY A 30 3.00 -0.50 -2.58
CA GLY A 30 3.71 -1.36 -3.51
C GLY A 30 3.51 -0.86 -4.93
N ILE A 31 4.61 -0.67 -5.65
CA ILE A 31 4.61 -0.34 -7.07
C ILE A 31 5.31 -1.48 -7.80
N LYS A 32 4.68 -2.01 -8.83
CA LYS A 32 5.13 -3.19 -9.58
C LYS A 32 5.21 -2.88 -11.06
N GLU A 33 6.22 -3.44 -11.71
CA GLU A 33 6.33 -3.57 -13.15
C GLU A 33 6.45 -5.06 -13.52
N LEU A 34 5.92 -5.41 -14.69
CA LEU A 34 6.21 -6.69 -15.33
C LEU A 34 7.16 -6.46 -16.49
N TRP A 35 8.18 -7.30 -16.59
CA TRP A 35 9.21 -7.23 -17.61
C TRP A 35 9.31 -8.56 -18.34
N GLU A 36 9.52 -8.48 -19.65
CA GLU A 36 10.04 -9.59 -20.45
C GLU A 36 11.55 -9.40 -20.57
N VAL A 37 12.33 -10.38 -20.13
CA VAL A 37 13.80 -10.31 -20.10
C VAL A 37 14.44 -11.35 -21.03
N PRO A 38 15.63 -11.11 -21.59
CA PRO A 38 16.28 -12.11 -22.44
C PRO A 38 16.44 -13.44 -21.72
N LYS A 39 16.26 -14.55 -22.44
CA LYS A 39 16.37 -15.92 -21.88
C LYS A 39 17.69 -16.16 -21.14
N ALA A 40 18.79 -15.54 -21.58
CA ALA A 40 20.09 -15.63 -20.92
C ALA A 40 20.12 -14.98 -19.52
N ASN A 41 19.25 -14.01 -19.27
CA ASN A 41 19.11 -13.28 -18.00
C ASN A 41 17.93 -13.81 -17.15
N HIS A 42 17.19 -14.79 -17.66
CA HIS A 42 16.04 -15.42 -17.00
C HIS A 42 16.44 -16.73 -16.30
N LYS A 43 16.01 -16.86 -15.05
CA LYS A 43 16.24 -17.97 -14.12
C LYS A 43 14.90 -18.30 -13.46
N PRO A 44 14.11 -19.23 -14.03
CA PRO A 44 12.81 -19.60 -13.48
C PRO A 44 12.88 -19.96 -11.99
N GLY A 45 11.98 -19.39 -11.19
CA GLY A 45 11.92 -19.60 -9.74
C GLY A 45 12.89 -18.73 -8.93
N PHE A 46 13.65 -17.84 -9.57
CA PHE A 46 14.50 -16.89 -8.88
C PHE A 46 13.66 -15.90 -8.05
N VAL A 47 14.10 -15.69 -6.79
CA VAL A 47 13.48 -14.79 -5.83
C VAL A 47 14.57 -13.96 -5.16
N MET A 48 14.46 -12.63 -5.26
CA MET A 48 15.34 -11.68 -4.58
C MET A 48 14.53 -10.64 -3.83
N HIS A 49 14.98 -10.30 -2.63
CA HIS A 49 14.50 -9.16 -1.86
C HIS A 49 15.69 -8.31 -1.44
N THR A 50 15.53 -7.00 -1.45
CA THR A 50 16.57 -6.07 -1.00
C THR A 50 16.00 -5.00 -0.07
N ILE A 51 16.85 -4.51 0.81
CA ILE A 51 16.60 -3.35 1.69
C ILE A 51 17.81 -2.41 1.60
N GLY A 52 17.64 -1.18 2.08
CA GLY A 52 18.68 -0.14 1.99
C GLY A 52 18.45 0.79 0.80
N TRP A 53 19.52 1.13 0.07
CA TRP A 53 19.47 2.12 -1.00
C TRP A 53 18.34 1.84 -2.02
N PRO A 54 17.60 2.87 -2.51
CA PRO A 54 17.80 4.30 -2.25
C PRO A 54 17.19 4.84 -0.95
N MET A 55 16.55 3.99 -0.15
CA MET A 55 15.94 4.44 1.11
C MET A 55 17.00 4.88 2.12
N LYS A 56 16.69 5.98 2.81
CA LYS A 56 17.37 6.33 4.05
C LYS A 56 17.04 5.30 5.12
N SER A 57 17.93 5.16 6.11
CA SER A 57 17.78 4.19 7.20
C SER A 57 16.59 4.47 8.12
N ASP A 58 15.94 5.62 8.03
CA ASP A 58 14.73 5.98 8.78
C ASP A 58 13.43 5.77 7.99
N THR A 59 13.52 5.29 6.74
CA THR A 59 12.37 5.05 5.87
C THR A 59 12.25 3.55 5.61
N TYR A 60 11.09 2.97 5.96
CA TYR A 60 10.83 1.57 5.66
C TYR A 60 10.56 1.36 4.18
N GLY A 61 11.27 0.43 3.56
CA GLY A 61 11.07 0.09 2.16
C GLY A 61 12.04 -0.97 1.67
N GLY A 62 11.76 -1.49 0.47
CA GLY A 62 12.55 -2.56 -0.12
C GLY A 62 12.02 -3.00 -1.47
N SER A 63 12.81 -3.81 -2.17
CA SER A 63 12.46 -4.33 -3.49
C SER A 63 12.15 -5.82 -3.47
N PHE A 64 11.47 -6.27 -4.51
CA PHE A 64 11.39 -7.67 -4.88
C PHE A 64 11.63 -7.87 -6.38
N ILE A 65 12.31 -8.97 -6.74
CA ILE A 65 12.43 -9.46 -8.12
C ILE A 65 12.10 -10.95 -8.12
N TYR A 66 11.08 -11.34 -8.89
CA TYR A 66 10.67 -12.73 -9.08
C TYR A 66 10.67 -13.08 -10.57
N GLN A 67 11.38 -14.13 -10.98
CA GLN A 67 11.38 -14.60 -12.37
C GLN A 67 10.54 -15.87 -12.52
N PHE A 68 9.59 -15.83 -13.45
CA PHE A 68 8.58 -16.87 -13.63
C PHE A 68 8.16 -16.98 -15.10
N GLY A 69 7.33 -17.97 -15.43
CA GLY A 69 6.82 -18.18 -16.79
C GLY A 69 7.93 -18.30 -17.83
N GLU A 70 7.60 -17.94 -19.07
CA GLU A 70 8.57 -17.84 -20.16
C GLU A 70 9.11 -16.41 -20.21
N ASN A 71 10.35 -16.21 -19.74
CA ASN A 71 11.06 -14.93 -19.80
C ASN A 71 10.42 -13.76 -19.01
N LEU A 72 9.50 -14.03 -18.09
CA LEU A 72 8.85 -12.98 -17.30
C LEU A 72 9.59 -12.70 -15.99
N MET A 73 9.63 -11.43 -15.62
CA MET A 73 10.18 -10.93 -14.36
C MET A 73 9.21 -9.91 -13.75
N ALA A 74 8.70 -10.23 -12.56
CA ALA A 74 7.99 -9.27 -11.72
C ALA A 74 9.02 -8.51 -10.89
N TYR A 75 9.07 -7.20 -11.07
CA TYR A 75 9.86 -6.30 -10.26
C TYR A 75 8.92 -5.38 -9.49
N GLY A 76 9.19 -5.13 -8.22
CA GLY A 76 8.50 -4.07 -7.52
C GLY A 76 9.27 -3.50 -6.34
N TYR A 77 8.72 -2.43 -5.81
CA TYR A 77 9.27 -1.69 -4.70
C TYR A 77 8.15 -1.29 -3.74
N VAL A 78 8.41 -1.44 -2.45
CA VAL A 78 7.50 -1.07 -1.37
C VAL A 78 8.11 0.08 -0.59
N VAL A 79 7.30 1.07 -0.27
CA VAL A 79 7.63 2.15 0.67
C VAL A 79 6.55 2.21 1.74
N GLY A 80 6.94 2.15 3.01
CA GLY A 80 6.05 2.36 4.15
C GLY A 80 5.48 3.77 4.10
N LEU A 81 4.16 3.91 4.19
CA LEU A 81 3.48 5.21 4.13
C LEU A 81 3.68 6.02 5.42
N ASP A 82 4.36 5.49 6.44
CA ASP A 82 4.88 6.23 7.59
C ASP A 82 6.15 7.06 7.27
N TYR A 83 6.57 7.15 6.01
CA TYR A 83 7.71 8.01 5.63
C TYR A 83 7.45 9.49 5.99
N LYS A 84 8.52 10.18 6.40
CA LYS A 84 8.43 11.54 6.96
C LYS A 84 8.59 12.65 5.93
N ASN A 85 9.48 12.46 4.96
CA ASN A 85 9.87 13.52 4.03
C ASN A 85 8.77 13.79 2.98
N PRO A 86 8.15 14.99 2.94
CA PRO A 86 7.11 15.35 1.97
C PRO A 86 7.60 15.37 0.51
N PHE A 87 8.91 15.40 0.29
CA PHE A 87 9.52 15.39 -1.05
C PHE A 87 9.79 13.96 -1.57
N LEU A 88 9.59 12.93 -0.76
CA LEU A 88 9.78 11.54 -1.20
C LEU A 88 8.68 11.13 -2.18
N SER A 89 9.08 10.56 -3.32
CA SER A 89 8.16 9.93 -4.25
C SER A 89 8.42 8.43 -4.34
N PRO A 90 7.51 7.57 -3.86
CA PRO A 90 7.67 6.12 -3.95
C PRO A 90 7.86 5.62 -5.40
N PHE A 91 7.22 6.30 -6.36
CA PHE A 91 7.40 6.02 -7.78
C PHE A 91 8.83 6.28 -8.23
N GLU A 92 9.36 7.47 -7.94
CA GLU A 92 10.72 7.83 -8.36
C GLU A 92 11.79 6.99 -7.66
N GLU A 93 11.55 6.61 -6.40
CA GLU A 93 12.46 5.70 -5.68
C GLU A 93 12.50 4.30 -6.30
N MET A 94 11.35 3.78 -6.75
CA MET A 94 11.28 2.55 -7.52
C MET A 94 12.07 2.68 -8.84
N GLN A 95 11.86 3.75 -9.61
CA GLN A 95 12.60 3.97 -10.85
C GLN A 95 14.11 4.09 -10.58
N ARG A 96 14.50 4.88 -9.57
CA ARG A 96 15.89 5.07 -9.15
C ARG A 96 16.54 3.76 -8.69
N PHE A 97 15.83 2.89 -7.97
CA PHE A 97 16.40 1.63 -7.49
C PHE A 97 16.93 0.75 -8.64
N LYS A 98 16.26 0.75 -9.80
CA LYS A 98 16.70 0.01 -10.98
C LYS A 98 18.10 0.40 -11.47
N THR A 99 18.56 1.61 -11.16
CA THR A 99 19.90 2.08 -11.56
C THR A 99 21.02 1.56 -10.65
N HIS A 100 20.72 0.86 -9.57
CA HIS A 100 21.74 0.28 -8.69
C HIS A 100 22.62 -0.71 -9.49
N PRO A 101 23.97 -0.69 -9.38
CA PRO A 101 24.86 -1.51 -10.21
C PRO A 101 24.58 -3.02 -10.16
N THR A 102 24.14 -3.54 -9.01
CA THR A 102 23.79 -4.96 -8.85
C THR A 102 22.39 -5.29 -9.39
N ILE A 103 21.54 -4.29 -9.61
CA ILE A 103 20.13 -4.46 -10.00
C ILE A 103 19.95 -4.23 -11.50
N LYS A 104 20.61 -3.20 -12.06
CA LYS A 104 20.57 -2.86 -13.47
C LYS A 104 20.75 -4.06 -14.43
N PRO A 105 21.68 -5.01 -14.19
CA PRO A 105 21.89 -6.15 -15.08
C PRO A 105 20.65 -7.04 -15.28
N TYR A 106 19.72 -7.10 -14.32
CA TYR A 106 18.50 -7.90 -14.45
C TYR A 106 17.54 -7.36 -15.51
N PHE A 107 17.68 -6.09 -15.90
CA PHE A 107 16.83 -5.41 -16.88
C PHE A 107 17.50 -5.27 -18.25
N GLU A 108 18.76 -5.66 -18.40
CA GLU A 108 19.51 -5.49 -19.65
C GLU A 108 18.86 -6.28 -20.80
N GLY A 109 18.55 -5.57 -21.89
CA GLY A 109 17.82 -6.12 -23.04
C GLY A 109 16.36 -6.45 -22.75
N GLY A 110 15.84 -6.12 -21.56
CA GLY A 110 14.47 -6.37 -21.18
C GLY A 110 13.50 -5.31 -21.72
N LYS A 111 12.23 -5.69 -21.80
CA LYS A 111 11.12 -4.82 -22.18
C LYS A 111 10.11 -4.77 -21.04
N ARG A 112 9.78 -3.57 -20.57
CA ARG A 112 8.67 -3.37 -19.64
C ARG A 112 7.35 -3.57 -20.37
N ILE A 113 6.47 -4.41 -19.82
CA ILE A 113 5.19 -4.78 -20.45
C ILE A 113 3.96 -4.42 -19.63
N SER A 114 4.09 -4.20 -18.31
CA SER A 114 2.97 -3.78 -17.47
C SER A 114 3.45 -2.96 -16.27
N TYR A 115 2.55 -2.17 -15.69
CA TYR A 115 2.77 -1.35 -14.50
C TYR A 115 1.50 -1.36 -13.63
N GLY A 116 1.68 -1.30 -12.31
CA GLY A 116 0.58 -1.18 -11.37
C GLY A 116 1.04 -0.77 -9.99
N ALA A 117 0.10 -0.34 -9.16
CA ALA A 117 0.39 0.05 -7.79
C ALA A 117 -0.79 -0.27 -6.87
N ARG A 118 -0.50 -0.72 -5.65
CA ARG A 118 -1.50 -1.04 -4.64
C ARG A 118 -0.94 -0.77 -3.25
N ALA A 119 -1.73 -0.12 -2.39
CA ALA A 119 -1.42 -0.10 -0.97
C ALA A 119 -1.53 -1.52 -0.38
N LEU A 120 -0.74 -1.78 0.66
CA LEU A 120 -0.73 -3.02 1.43
C LEU A 120 -0.71 -2.71 2.92
N ASN A 121 -1.24 -3.62 3.74
CA ASN A 121 -1.28 -3.46 5.19
C ASN A 121 0.08 -3.76 5.81
N GLU A 122 0.47 -2.99 6.82
CA GLU A 122 1.74 -3.16 7.55
C GLU A 122 1.57 -3.18 9.08
N GLY A 123 0.35 -2.96 9.59
CA GLY A 123 0.11 -2.86 11.03
C GLY A 123 0.03 -4.20 11.77
N GLY A 124 -0.15 -5.30 11.03
CA GLY A 124 -0.13 -6.65 11.58
C GLY A 124 -1.22 -6.88 12.65
N LEU A 125 -0.90 -7.74 13.63
CA LEU A 125 -1.85 -8.22 14.64
C LEU A 125 -2.49 -7.07 15.44
N GLN A 126 -1.71 -6.05 15.78
CA GLN A 126 -2.14 -4.90 16.60
C GLN A 126 -3.25 -4.07 15.95
N SER A 127 -3.38 -4.15 14.62
CA SER A 127 -4.27 -3.31 13.83
C SER A 127 -5.49 -4.06 13.29
N ILE A 128 -5.69 -5.32 13.68
CA ILE A 128 -6.88 -6.11 13.30
C ILE A 128 -8.10 -5.53 14.06
N PRO A 129 -9.13 -5.03 13.36
CA PRO A 129 -10.31 -4.44 13.98
C PRO A 129 -11.25 -5.53 14.52
N GLY A 130 -12.34 -5.12 15.15
CA GLY A 130 -13.54 -5.94 15.31
C GLY A 130 -13.95 -6.52 13.95
N LEU A 131 -14.10 -7.84 13.89
CA LEU A 131 -14.25 -8.56 12.63
C LEU A 131 -15.70 -8.80 12.20
N THR A 132 -16.65 -8.57 13.09
CA THR A 132 -18.07 -8.84 12.90
C THR A 132 -18.90 -7.64 13.34
N PHE A 133 -20.06 -7.48 12.72
CA PHE A 133 -21.04 -6.45 13.04
C PHE A 133 -22.43 -6.92 12.59
N PRO A 134 -23.53 -6.29 13.04
CA PRO A 134 -24.87 -6.68 12.60
C PRO A 134 -25.02 -6.68 11.08
N GLY A 135 -25.31 -7.85 10.52
CA GLY A 135 -25.47 -8.06 9.08
C GLY A 135 -24.17 -8.27 8.28
N GLY A 136 -22.99 -8.41 8.91
CA GLY A 136 -21.77 -8.67 8.15
C GLY A 136 -20.48 -8.93 8.92
N LEU A 137 -19.39 -9.09 8.15
CA LEU A 137 -18.04 -9.33 8.67
C LEU A 137 -16.94 -8.72 7.78
N LEU A 138 -15.74 -8.58 8.33
CA LEU A 138 -14.53 -8.15 7.62
C LEU A 138 -13.57 -9.33 7.43
N ALA A 139 -13.07 -9.52 6.21
CA ALA A 139 -12.12 -10.58 5.87
C ALA A 139 -11.02 -10.09 4.93
N GLY A 140 -9.96 -10.87 4.78
CA GLY A 140 -8.82 -10.58 3.91
C GLY A 140 -8.02 -9.35 4.35
N CYS A 141 -7.33 -8.72 3.39
CA CYS A 141 -6.56 -7.49 3.64
C CYS A 141 -7.43 -6.29 4.03
N ASN A 142 -8.76 -6.37 3.88
CA ASN A 142 -9.67 -5.37 4.43
C ASN A 142 -9.66 -5.38 5.97
N ALA A 143 -9.57 -6.58 6.57
CA ALA A 143 -9.36 -6.73 8.01
C ALA A 143 -7.87 -6.65 8.41
N GLY A 144 -6.95 -6.85 7.46
CA GLY A 144 -5.53 -6.58 7.64
C GLY A 144 -4.66 -7.78 8.03
N PHE A 145 -4.96 -8.98 7.53
CA PHE A 145 -4.23 -10.21 7.87
C PHE A 145 -2.88 -10.40 7.13
N LEU A 146 -2.16 -9.33 6.80
CA LEU A 146 -0.90 -9.42 6.06
C LEU A 146 0.27 -9.78 6.99
N ASN A 147 1.07 -10.79 6.64
CA ASN A 147 2.35 -11.07 7.27
C ASN A 147 3.45 -10.23 6.60
N VAL A 148 3.81 -9.11 7.23
CA VAL A 148 4.68 -8.08 6.64
C VAL A 148 6.09 -8.59 6.35
N PRO A 149 6.78 -9.27 7.29
CA PRO A 149 8.15 -9.74 7.04
C PRO A 149 8.24 -10.80 5.93
N LYS A 150 7.16 -11.57 5.72
CA LYS A 150 7.08 -12.52 4.60
C LYS A 150 6.62 -11.87 3.30
N ILE A 151 6.08 -10.65 3.34
CA ILE A 151 5.39 -9.97 2.23
C ILE A 151 4.25 -10.85 1.69
N LYS A 152 3.47 -11.45 2.60
CA LYS A 152 2.41 -12.42 2.25
C LYS A 152 1.13 -12.14 3.02
N GLY A 153 0.07 -11.80 2.30
CA GLY A 153 -1.30 -11.69 2.85
C GLY A 153 -2.33 -12.54 2.12
N THR A 154 -1.98 -13.18 1.00
CA THR A 154 -2.92 -13.92 0.17
C THR A 154 -3.41 -15.19 0.87
N HIS A 155 -2.51 -15.98 1.47
CA HIS A 155 -2.86 -17.24 2.12
C HIS A 155 -3.71 -17.02 3.38
N THR A 156 -3.38 -16.02 4.18
CA THR A 156 -4.17 -15.61 5.35
C THR A 156 -5.51 -15.00 4.95
N ALA A 157 -5.57 -14.23 3.86
CA ALA A 157 -6.82 -13.73 3.33
C ALA A 157 -7.74 -14.87 2.86
N MET A 158 -7.21 -15.83 2.10
CA MET A 158 -7.95 -17.02 1.69
C MET A 158 -8.48 -17.79 2.89
N LYS A 159 -7.63 -18.08 3.89
CA LYS A 159 -8.08 -18.79 5.09
C LYS A 159 -9.14 -18.01 5.86
N SER A 160 -9.02 -16.70 5.97
CA SER A 160 -10.06 -15.87 6.60
C SER A 160 -11.41 -15.96 5.87
N GLY A 161 -11.39 -16.04 4.52
CA GLY A 161 -12.59 -16.27 3.73
C GLY A 161 -13.22 -17.65 3.95
N MET A 162 -12.39 -18.70 4.05
CA MET A 162 -12.86 -20.06 4.38
C MET A 162 -13.52 -20.11 5.77
N VAL A 163 -12.87 -19.54 6.78
CA VAL A 163 -13.40 -19.50 8.15
C VAL A 163 -14.67 -18.63 8.24
N ALA A 164 -14.74 -17.55 7.47
CA ALA A 164 -15.95 -16.74 7.34
C ALA A 164 -17.11 -17.54 6.73
N ALA A 165 -16.85 -18.33 5.69
CA ALA A 165 -17.86 -19.18 5.06
C ALA A 165 -18.38 -20.26 6.02
N GLU A 166 -17.49 -20.91 6.79
CA GLU A 166 -17.85 -21.87 7.84
C GLU A 166 -18.76 -21.21 8.90
N ALA A 167 -18.38 -20.02 9.39
CA ALA A 167 -19.16 -19.26 10.37
C ALA A 167 -20.56 -18.88 9.84
N ILE A 168 -20.64 -18.39 8.59
CA ILE A 168 -21.91 -18.03 7.96
C ILE A 168 -22.80 -19.26 7.76
N ALA A 169 -22.25 -20.39 7.30
CA ALA A 169 -23.00 -21.62 7.09
C ALA A 169 -23.66 -22.11 8.39
N GLU A 170 -22.96 -22.03 9.52
CA GLU A 170 -23.52 -22.36 10.83
C GLU A 170 -24.66 -21.42 11.22
N CYS A 171 -24.55 -20.12 10.96
CA CYS A 171 -25.62 -19.15 11.21
C CYS A 171 -26.85 -19.38 10.33
N LEU A 172 -26.67 -19.88 9.11
CA LEU A 172 -27.76 -20.20 8.18
C LEU A 172 -28.44 -21.54 8.47
N ALA A 173 -27.79 -22.44 9.23
CA ALA A 173 -28.37 -23.72 9.62
C ALA A 173 -29.43 -23.61 10.73
N GLY A 174 -29.51 -22.47 11.42
CA GLY A 174 -30.52 -22.19 12.44
C GLY A 174 -31.91 -21.86 11.87
N THR A 175 -32.89 -21.73 12.76
CA THR A 175 -34.28 -21.37 12.38
C THR A 175 -34.45 -19.89 12.03
N ARG A 176 -33.46 -19.05 12.29
CA ARG A 176 -33.41 -17.64 11.92
C ARG A 176 -31.98 -17.24 11.52
N PRO A 177 -31.79 -16.38 10.51
CA PRO A 177 -30.49 -15.81 10.21
C PRO A 177 -29.91 -15.11 11.45
N ALA A 178 -28.68 -15.48 11.82
CA ALA A 178 -27.95 -14.89 12.92
C ALA A 178 -26.67 -14.19 12.40
N ASP A 179 -26.16 -13.24 13.17
CA ASP A 179 -24.86 -12.62 12.87
C ASP A 179 -23.72 -13.64 13.10
N PRO A 180 -22.68 -13.67 12.24
CA PRO A 180 -21.57 -14.62 12.31
C PRO A 180 -20.56 -14.27 13.42
N THR A 181 -21.04 -14.08 14.66
CA THR A 181 -20.25 -13.61 15.80
C THR A 181 -19.13 -14.58 16.20
N ASN A 182 -19.27 -15.86 15.88
CA ASN A 182 -18.27 -16.90 16.11
C ASN A 182 -17.06 -16.83 15.14
N TYR A 183 -17.14 -16.04 14.07
CA TYR A 183 -16.05 -15.90 13.08
C TYR A 183 -14.74 -15.45 13.74
N THR A 184 -14.79 -14.47 14.64
CA THR A 184 -13.61 -13.95 15.34
C THR A 184 -12.87 -15.05 16.11
N GLU A 185 -13.60 -15.83 16.90
CA GLU A 185 -13.00 -16.89 17.72
C GLU A 185 -12.50 -18.06 16.87
N LYS A 186 -13.23 -18.43 15.81
CA LYS A 186 -12.75 -19.44 14.85
C LYS A 186 -11.47 -18.99 14.14
N LEU A 187 -11.36 -17.70 13.80
CA LEU A 187 -10.16 -17.18 13.15
C LEU A 187 -8.97 -17.14 14.12
N LYS A 188 -9.20 -16.73 15.38
CA LYS A 188 -8.19 -16.81 16.45
C LYS A 188 -7.71 -18.23 16.71
N ALA A 189 -8.60 -19.22 16.60
CA ALA A 189 -8.26 -20.64 16.73
C ALA A 189 -7.56 -21.23 15.48
N SER A 190 -7.63 -20.55 14.33
CA SER A 190 -6.94 -20.98 13.11
C SER A 190 -5.44 -20.65 13.15
N TRP A 191 -4.68 -21.22 12.22
CA TRP A 191 -3.24 -20.95 12.09
C TRP A 191 -2.90 -19.49 11.72
N VAL A 192 -3.87 -18.70 11.25
CA VAL A 192 -3.65 -17.30 10.88
C VAL A 192 -3.22 -16.47 12.09
N TRP A 193 -3.86 -16.68 13.23
CA TRP A 193 -3.59 -15.89 14.44
C TRP A 193 -2.18 -16.10 15.02
N PRO A 194 -1.71 -17.35 15.26
CA PRO A 194 -0.34 -17.57 15.71
C PRO A 194 0.69 -17.09 14.68
N GLU A 195 0.44 -17.27 13.37
CA GLU A 195 1.36 -16.76 12.34
C GLU A 195 1.56 -15.24 12.44
N LEU A 196 0.48 -14.46 12.60
CA LEU A 196 0.57 -13.01 12.75
C LEU A 196 1.15 -12.60 14.12
N HIS A 197 0.86 -13.37 15.16
CA HIS A 197 1.39 -13.13 16.50
C HIS A 197 2.92 -13.29 16.58
N GLU A 198 3.47 -14.31 15.92
CA GLU A 198 4.93 -14.57 15.90
C GLU A 198 5.75 -13.41 15.32
N VAL A 199 5.15 -12.60 14.43
CA VAL A 199 5.85 -11.52 13.70
C VAL A 199 5.41 -10.11 14.11
N ARG A 200 4.50 -9.98 15.08
CA ARG A 200 3.76 -8.72 15.38
C ARG A 200 4.65 -7.51 15.69
N ASN A 201 5.84 -7.75 16.24
CA ASN A 201 6.76 -6.68 16.66
C ASN A 201 7.82 -6.35 15.61
N ILE A 202 7.90 -7.08 14.49
CA ILE A 202 8.97 -6.87 13.50
C ILE A 202 8.82 -5.51 12.83
N ARG A 203 7.68 -5.23 12.17
CA ARG A 203 7.44 -3.96 11.47
C ARG A 203 7.43 -2.73 12.40
N PRO A 204 6.80 -2.76 13.58
CA PRO A 204 6.91 -1.66 14.55
C PRO A 204 8.36 -1.41 15.02
N GLY A 205 9.19 -2.45 15.09
CA GLY A 205 10.61 -2.31 15.39
C GLY A 205 11.35 -1.44 14.38
N PHE A 206 11.04 -1.57 13.09
CA PHE A 206 11.59 -0.70 12.03
C PHE A 206 11.08 0.73 12.16
N ALA A 207 9.81 0.94 12.47
CA ALA A 207 9.27 2.28 12.69
C ALA A 207 9.94 2.98 13.88
N LYS A 208 10.21 2.23 14.95
CA LYS A 208 10.77 2.79 16.20
C LYS A 208 12.28 3.02 16.15
N PHE A 209 13.02 2.15 15.51
CA PHE A 209 14.49 2.11 15.60
C PHE A 209 15.20 2.27 14.24
N GLY A 210 14.45 2.56 13.17
CA GLY A 210 14.97 2.60 11.81
C GLY A 210 15.44 1.22 11.32
N LEU A 211 16.17 1.21 10.20
CA LEU A 211 16.63 0.03 9.50
C LEU A 211 17.49 -0.87 10.38
N TRP A 212 18.55 -0.32 10.97
CA TRP A 212 19.55 -1.11 11.69
C TRP A 212 19.02 -1.65 13.02
N GLY A 213 18.35 -0.81 13.82
CA GLY A 213 17.72 -1.26 15.05
C GLY A 213 16.52 -2.17 14.78
N GLY A 214 15.78 -1.92 13.71
CA GLY A 214 14.70 -2.78 13.22
C GLY A 214 15.19 -4.18 12.83
N LEU A 215 16.36 -4.30 12.19
CA LEU A 215 16.97 -5.60 11.86
C LEU A 215 17.38 -6.37 13.11
N ILE A 216 17.99 -5.70 14.09
CA ILE A 216 18.34 -6.33 15.38
C ILE A 216 17.07 -6.86 16.07
N ASN A 217 16.03 -6.01 16.14
CA ASN A 217 14.74 -6.40 16.70
C ASN A 217 14.09 -7.56 15.92
N ALA A 218 14.13 -7.52 14.59
CA ALA A 218 13.59 -8.58 13.74
C ALA A 218 14.29 -9.92 13.98
N GLY A 219 15.62 -9.92 14.15
CA GLY A 219 16.38 -11.10 14.54
C GLY A 219 15.94 -11.65 15.89
N LEU A 220 15.79 -10.79 16.90
CA LEU A 220 15.33 -11.18 18.24
C LEU A 220 13.91 -11.77 18.22
N GLU A 221 12.97 -11.11 17.56
CA GLU A 221 11.58 -11.57 17.41
C GLU A 221 11.50 -12.90 16.65
N THR A 222 12.34 -13.09 15.63
CA THR A 222 12.42 -14.34 14.87
C THR A 222 12.96 -15.49 15.73
N ILE A 223 14.03 -15.27 16.49
CA ILE A 223 14.63 -16.28 17.39
C ILE A 223 13.63 -16.68 18.48
N THR A 224 12.96 -15.70 19.06
CA THR A 224 11.98 -15.93 20.14
C THR A 224 10.62 -16.37 19.63
N ARG A 225 10.39 -16.37 18.30
CA ARG A 225 9.10 -16.63 17.66
C ARG A 225 7.98 -15.78 18.26
N GLY A 226 8.25 -14.50 18.48
CA GLY A 226 7.30 -13.55 19.07
C GLY A 226 6.91 -13.85 20.53
N LYS A 227 7.66 -14.66 21.28
CA LYS A 227 7.34 -14.99 22.68
C LYS A 227 7.76 -13.93 23.69
N LEU A 228 8.32 -12.81 23.24
CA LEU A 228 8.67 -11.70 24.12
C LEU A 228 7.40 -11.14 24.81
N PRO A 229 7.48 -10.78 26.11
CA PRO A 229 6.31 -10.42 26.93
C PRO A 229 5.79 -8.98 26.67
N TRP A 230 6.03 -8.45 25.47
CA TRP A 230 5.56 -7.13 25.06
C TRP A 230 5.03 -7.14 23.63
N THR A 231 4.26 -6.10 23.32
CA THR A 231 3.80 -5.80 21.96
C THR A 231 3.98 -4.31 21.71
N PHE A 232 4.69 -3.94 20.63
CA PHE A 232 4.83 -2.54 20.23
C PHE A 232 3.52 -2.01 19.64
N ARG A 233 3.29 -0.71 19.81
CA ARG A 233 2.11 0.00 19.28
C ARG A 233 2.39 0.58 17.90
N ASN A 234 1.33 0.74 17.11
CA ASN A 234 1.37 1.43 15.82
C ASN A 234 0.89 2.89 15.92
N HIS A 235 1.12 3.64 14.85
CA HIS A 235 0.69 5.03 14.64
C HIS A 235 -0.04 5.14 13.29
N ALA A 236 -0.60 6.31 12.97
CA ALA A 236 -1.26 6.52 11.69
C ALA A 236 -0.29 7.13 10.67
N ASP A 237 -0.18 6.54 9.48
CA ASP A 237 0.82 6.95 8.47
C ASP A 237 0.80 8.44 8.08
N HIS A 238 -0.40 9.05 8.01
CA HIS A 238 -0.56 10.45 7.63
C HIS A 238 -0.02 11.43 8.70
N THR A 239 0.14 11.00 9.95
CA THR A 239 0.62 11.87 11.03
C THR A 239 2.13 12.03 11.05
N GLU A 240 2.87 11.17 10.35
CA GLU A 240 4.34 11.13 10.40
C GLU A 240 5.03 12.13 9.46
N ILE A 241 4.29 12.75 8.54
CA ILE A 241 4.87 13.68 7.57
C ILE A 241 5.32 14.98 8.24
N THR A 242 6.57 15.38 8.00
CA THR A 242 7.13 16.62 8.54
C THR A 242 6.84 17.79 7.60
N PRO A 243 6.76 19.03 8.12
CA PRO A 243 6.66 20.22 7.27
C PRO A 243 7.79 20.29 6.23
N ALA A 244 7.50 20.84 5.05
CA ALA A 244 8.45 20.97 3.95
C ALA A 244 9.69 21.81 4.33
N ALA A 245 9.49 22.83 5.19
CA ALA A 245 10.58 23.68 5.68
C ALA A 245 11.61 22.93 6.56
N GLU A 246 11.24 21.78 7.14
CA GLU A 246 12.10 20.96 7.99
C GLU A 246 12.69 19.76 7.23
N ALA A 247 12.29 19.57 5.97
CA ALA A 247 12.67 18.43 5.16
C ALA A 247 13.67 18.83 4.07
N THR A 248 14.52 17.88 3.67
CA THR A 248 15.43 18.08 2.54
C THR A 248 14.76 17.64 1.24
N PRO A 249 14.64 18.54 0.23
CA PRO A 249 14.17 18.16 -1.10
C PRO A 249 14.99 17.02 -1.71
N ILE A 250 14.32 16.13 -2.44
CA ILE A 250 14.97 15.02 -3.14
C ILE A 250 14.92 15.33 -4.64
N THR A 251 16.10 15.42 -5.27
CA THR A 251 16.20 15.56 -6.72
C THR A 251 16.31 14.18 -7.34
N TYR A 252 15.28 13.78 -8.08
CA TYR A 252 15.27 12.51 -8.80
C TYR A 252 15.87 12.67 -10.21
N PRO A 253 16.67 11.71 -10.69
CA PRO A 253 17.17 11.71 -12.06
C PRO A 253 16.02 11.67 -13.06
N LYS A 254 16.21 12.31 -14.22
CA LYS A 254 15.25 12.16 -15.34
C LYS A 254 15.26 10.71 -15.84
N PRO A 255 14.10 10.15 -16.20
CA PRO A 255 14.02 8.81 -16.76
C PRO A 255 14.74 8.73 -18.12
N ASP A 256 15.35 7.58 -18.41
CA ASP A 256 16.08 7.34 -19.67
C ASP A 256 15.19 6.72 -20.77
N GLY A 257 13.96 6.33 -20.44
CA GLY A 257 12.99 5.74 -21.36
C GLY A 257 13.25 4.27 -21.70
N THR A 258 14.26 3.65 -21.09
CA THR A 258 14.67 2.26 -21.37
C THR A 258 14.70 1.40 -20.11
N LEU A 259 15.39 1.85 -19.05
CA LEU A 259 15.43 1.24 -17.74
C LEU A 259 14.46 1.96 -16.80
N THR A 260 14.46 3.29 -16.86
CA THR A 260 13.64 4.16 -16.02
C THR A 260 12.63 4.93 -16.86
N PHE A 261 11.43 5.11 -16.34
CA PHE A 261 10.29 5.66 -17.09
C PHE A 261 9.60 6.74 -16.30
N ASP A 262 8.97 7.67 -17.00
CA ASP A 262 8.08 8.65 -16.41
C ASP A 262 6.75 8.03 -15.97
N ARG A 263 5.99 8.79 -15.17
CA ARG A 263 4.74 8.32 -14.58
C ARG A 263 3.63 8.13 -15.61
N LEU A 264 3.53 8.99 -16.62
CA LEU A 264 2.45 8.93 -17.61
C LEU A 264 2.63 7.71 -18.54
N SER A 265 3.85 7.43 -19.00
CA SER A 265 4.12 6.20 -19.77
C SER A 265 3.91 4.93 -18.93
N SER A 266 4.08 5.02 -17.60
CA SER A 266 3.78 3.94 -16.66
C SER A 266 2.27 3.73 -16.51
N VAL A 267 1.50 4.81 -16.36
CA VAL A 267 0.03 4.75 -16.33
C VAL A 267 -0.52 4.17 -17.64
N PHE A 268 0.04 4.54 -18.78
CA PHE A 268 -0.35 3.97 -20.07
C PHE A 268 -0.26 2.44 -20.09
N VAL A 269 0.86 1.86 -19.64
CA VAL A 269 1.03 0.38 -19.59
C VAL A 269 0.34 -0.29 -18.39
N SER A 270 -0.37 0.47 -17.55
CA SER A 270 -1.32 -0.09 -16.58
C SER A 270 -2.68 -0.40 -17.19
N ASN A 271 -2.91 0.10 -18.42
CA ASN A 271 -4.17 0.01 -19.15
C ASN A 271 -5.37 0.48 -18.29
N THR A 272 -5.14 1.49 -17.43
CA THR A 272 -6.18 2.09 -16.62
C THR A 272 -7.02 3.05 -17.46
N ASN A 273 -8.33 2.98 -17.32
CA ASN A 273 -9.24 3.91 -17.97
C ASN A 273 -10.51 4.12 -17.14
N HIS A 274 -11.16 5.26 -17.31
CA HIS A 274 -12.45 5.59 -16.70
C HIS A 274 -13.29 6.33 -17.75
N GLU A 275 -14.62 6.22 -17.66
CA GLU A 275 -15.51 7.12 -18.40
C GLU A 275 -15.17 8.58 -18.05
N GLU A 276 -15.02 9.44 -19.05
CA GLU A 276 -14.54 10.81 -18.86
C GLU A 276 -15.64 11.69 -18.24
N ASP A 277 -16.89 11.46 -18.65
CA ASP A 277 -18.06 12.21 -18.16
C ASP A 277 -18.69 11.56 -16.91
N GLN A 278 -17.85 11.21 -15.93
CA GLN A 278 -18.31 10.70 -14.64
C GLN A 278 -17.84 11.59 -13.48
N PRO A 279 -18.58 11.63 -12.36
CA PRO A 279 -18.14 12.36 -11.17
C PRO A 279 -16.79 11.85 -10.65
N VAL A 280 -15.86 12.77 -10.38
CA VAL A 280 -14.55 12.44 -9.79
C VAL A 280 -14.73 11.63 -8.50
N HIS A 281 -14.20 10.40 -8.47
CA HIS A 281 -14.32 9.46 -7.35
C HIS A 281 -13.33 9.73 -6.20
N LEU A 282 -12.49 10.75 -6.34
CA LEU A 282 -11.53 11.24 -5.35
C LEU A 282 -12.12 12.49 -4.72
N LYS A 283 -12.99 12.30 -3.72
CA LYS A 283 -13.77 13.39 -3.12
C LYS A 283 -12.92 14.15 -2.10
N LEU A 284 -12.94 15.46 -2.16
CA LEU A 284 -12.36 16.33 -1.13
C LEU A 284 -13.45 16.75 -0.15
N THR A 285 -13.17 16.69 1.15
CA THR A 285 -14.08 17.26 2.15
C THR A 285 -14.05 18.79 2.19
N ASP A 286 -12.88 19.39 1.94
CA ASP A 286 -12.65 20.82 1.73
C ASP A 286 -11.82 20.98 0.44
N PRO A 287 -12.42 21.47 -0.67
CA PRO A 287 -11.72 21.66 -1.94
C PRO A 287 -10.57 22.67 -1.92
N GLU A 288 -10.57 23.62 -0.98
CA GLU A 288 -9.57 24.69 -0.91
C GLU A 288 -8.35 24.27 -0.08
N LEU A 289 -8.50 23.30 0.82
CA LEU A 289 -7.46 22.82 1.73
C LEU A 289 -6.14 22.45 1.04
N PRO A 290 -6.12 21.75 -0.12
CA PRO A 290 -4.86 21.41 -0.80
C PRO A 290 -3.99 22.64 -1.09
N ILE A 291 -4.61 23.75 -1.54
CA ILE A 291 -3.88 24.99 -1.85
C ILE A 291 -3.67 25.85 -0.60
N ARG A 292 -4.69 25.95 0.27
CA ARG A 292 -4.65 26.79 1.47
C ARG A 292 -3.66 26.27 2.52
N ASP A 293 -3.63 24.95 2.75
CA ASP A 293 -2.95 24.35 3.91
C ASP A 293 -1.83 23.39 3.49
N ASN A 294 -2.12 22.42 2.60
CA ASN A 294 -1.14 21.38 2.25
C ASN A 294 0.02 21.91 1.41
N LEU A 295 -0.23 22.76 0.41
CA LEU A 295 0.79 23.36 -0.42
C LEU A 295 1.80 24.19 0.38
N PRO A 296 1.42 25.18 1.20
CA PRO A 296 2.40 25.97 1.96
C PRO A 296 3.10 25.16 3.07
N LYS A 297 2.45 24.18 3.68
CA LYS A 297 3.02 23.44 4.82
C LYS A 297 3.85 22.23 4.41
N TYR A 298 3.39 21.47 3.42
CA TYR A 298 3.95 20.18 3.03
C TYR A 298 4.36 20.12 1.55
N ASP A 299 4.30 21.25 0.82
CA ASP A 299 4.55 21.32 -0.62
C ASP A 299 3.71 20.33 -1.43
N GLU A 300 2.43 20.22 -1.03
CA GLU A 300 1.38 19.36 -1.60
C GLU A 300 1.88 17.96 -2.01
N PRO A 301 2.04 17.03 -1.04
CA PRO A 301 2.68 15.74 -1.25
C PRO A 301 1.87 14.80 -2.16
N ALA A 302 0.60 15.10 -2.46
CA ALA A 302 -0.22 14.29 -3.38
C ALA A 302 0.38 14.17 -4.79
N GLN A 303 1.14 15.17 -5.20
CA GLN A 303 1.88 15.20 -6.46
C GLN A 303 2.99 14.13 -6.53
N ARG A 304 3.40 13.59 -5.38
CA ARG A 304 4.55 12.68 -5.24
C ARG A 304 4.18 11.28 -4.77
N TYR A 305 3.30 11.17 -3.77
CA TYR A 305 2.87 9.86 -3.26
C TYR A 305 1.91 9.15 -4.20
N CYS A 306 1.24 9.89 -5.09
CA CYS A 306 0.36 9.30 -6.08
C CYS A 306 1.19 8.58 -7.14
N PRO A 307 1.04 7.25 -7.30
CA PRO A 307 1.81 6.51 -8.28
C PRO A 307 1.37 6.80 -9.73
N ALA A 308 0.27 7.53 -9.93
CA ALA A 308 -0.37 7.70 -11.23
C ALA A 308 -0.53 9.15 -11.70
N GLY A 309 0.02 10.13 -10.99
CA GLY A 309 -0.02 11.53 -11.44
C GLY A 309 -1.44 12.10 -11.50
N VAL A 310 -2.28 11.66 -10.57
CA VAL A 310 -3.68 12.10 -10.50
C VAL A 310 -3.80 13.53 -9.96
N TYR A 311 -2.88 13.94 -9.09
CA TYR A 311 -2.96 15.23 -8.41
C TYR A 311 -1.85 16.15 -8.89
N GLU A 312 -2.21 17.36 -9.29
CA GLU A 312 -1.29 18.38 -9.77
C GLU A 312 -1.70 19.75 -9.23
N VAL A 313 -0.73 20.59 -8.92
CA VAL A 313 -0.96 22.00 -8.63
C VAL A 313 -0.64 22.79 -9.90
N VAL A 314 -1.65 23.39 -10.50
CA VAL A 314 -1.54 24.15 -11.76
C VAL A 314 -1.86 25.62 -11.52
N GLU A 315 -1.28 26.50 -12.32
CA GLU A 315 -1.70 27.91 -12.34
C GLU A 315 -3.13 28.02 -12.89
N LYS A 316 -3.92 28.96 -12.38
CA LYS A 316 -5.24 29.29 -12.91
C LYS A 316 -5.08 30.10 -14.19
N ASP A 317 -5.96 29.85 -15.16
CA ASP A 317 -5.92 30.51 -16.48
C ASP A 317 -6.09 32.03 -16.39
N ASP A 318 -6.75 32.52 -15.34
CA ASP A 318 -6.97 33.94 -15.06
C ASP A 318 -5.80 34.61 -14.29
N GLY A 319 -4.74 33.87 -13.97
CA GLY A 319 -3.59 34.37 -13.21
C GLY A 319 -3.85 34.62 -11.73
N SER A 320 -5.02 34.25 -11.19
CA SER A 320 -5.40 34.50 -9.78
C SER A 320 -4.73 33.58 -8.75
N GLY A 321 -3.69 32.84 -9.17
CA GLY A 321 -2.91 31.93 -8.34
C GLY A 321 -3.07 30.47 -8.77
N LYS A 322 -2.85 29.55 -7.83
CA LYS A 322 -2.80 28.10 -8.08
C LYS A 322 -4.15 27.43 -7.80
N ARG A 323 -4.41 26.30 -8.48
CA ARG A 323 -5.54 25.41 -8.23
C ARG A 323 -5.08 23.96 -8.14
N PHE A 324 -5.81 23.17 -7.36
CA PHE A 324 -5.58 21.73 -7.23
C PHE A 324 -6.38 20.99 -8.31
N GLN A 325 -5.69 20.35 -9.24
CA GLN A 325 -6.27 19.60 -10.36
C GLN A 325 -6.28 18.10 -10.02
N ILE A 326 -7.43 17.45 -10.25
CA ILE A 326 -7.61 16.01 -10.08
C ILE A 326 -7.88 15.36 -11.44
N ASN A 327 -6.88 14.67 -11.97
CA ASN A 327 -6.92 13.87 -13.19
C ASN A 327 -7.41 12.44 -12.86
N ALA A 328 -8.68 12.33 -12.48
CA ALA A 328 -9.26 11.09 -11.94
C ALA A 328 -9.17 9.88 -12.90
N GLN A 329 -9.12 10.11 -14.20
CA GLN A 329 -9.00 9.09 -15.24
C GLN A 329 -7.73 8.24 -15.11
N ASN A 330 -6.66 8.80 -14.55
CA ASN A 330 -5.38 8.11 -14.35
C ASN A 330 -5.39 7.20 -13.12
N CYS A 331 -6.43 7.22 -12.29
CA CYS A 331 -6.41 6.57 -10.98
C CYS A 331 -6.27 5.04 -11.07
N VAL A 332 -5.17 4.50 -10.56
CA VAL A 332 -4.94 3.04 -10.49
C VAL A 332 -5.54 2.37 -9.23
N HIS A 333 -6.46 3.06 -8.54
CA HIS A 333 -7.19 2.56 -7.36
C HIS A 333 -6.30 2.10 -6.19
N CYS A 334 -5.05 2.55 -6.13
CA CYS A 334 -4.07 2.12 -5.13
C CYS A 334 -4.45 2.42 -3.67
N LYS A 335 -5.36 3.39 -3.44
CA LYS A 335 -5.81 3.93 -2.13
C LYS A 335 -4.79 4.74 -1.34
N THR A 336 -3.59 4.96 -1.84
CA THR A 336 -2.53 5.72 -1.13
C THR A 336 -2.96 7.11 -0.72
N CYS A 337 -3.68 7.84 -1.56
CA CYS A 337 -4.15 9.19 -1.26
C CYS A 337 -5.10 9.27 -0.05
N ASP A 338 -6.02 8.31 0.07
CA ASP A 338 -6.92 8.20 1.23
C ASP A 338 -6.16 7.84 2.53
N ILE A 339 -4.96 7.26 2.40
CA ILE A 339 -4.12 6.84 3.53
C ILE A 339 -3.15 7.95 3.95
N LYS A 340 -2.43 8.56 2.99
CA LYS A 340 -1.25 9.39 3.23
C LYS A 340 -1.50 10.89 3.23
N ASP A 341 -2.69 11.34 2.82
CA ASP A 341 -3.05 12.76 2.89
C ASP A 341 -2.92 13.26 4.36
N PRO A 342 -2.02 14.23 4.63
CA PRO A 342 -1.75 14.74 5.99
C PRO A 342 -3.01 15.27 6.67
N ALA A 343 -3.96 15.80 5.88
CA ALA A 343 -5.19 16.39 6.39
C ALA A 343 -6.36 15.39 6.44
N GLN A 344 -6.19 14.17 5.93
CA GLN A 344 -7.28 13.20 5.72
C GLN A 344 -8.50 13.81 4.99
N ASN A 345 -8.25 14.71 4.05
CA ASN A 345 -9.23 15.44 3.25
C ASN A 345 -9.72 14.63 2.04
N ILE A 346 -8.87 13.76 1.48
CA ILE A 346 -9.20 12.89 0.36
C ILE A 346 -9.98 11.66 0.84
N ASN A 347 -11.16 11.45 0.27
CA ASN A 347 -11.98 10.27 0.44
C ASN A 347 -12.14 9.53 -0.89
N TRP A 348 -11.50 8.37 -1.02
CA TRP A 348 -11.64 7.51 -2.19
C TRP A 348 -12.99 6.78 -2.14
N VAL A 349 -13.79 6.93 -3.19
CA VAL A 349 -14.99 6.13 -3.43
C VAL A 349 -14.84 5.37 -4.74
N THR A 350 -15.69 4.37 -4.97
CA THR A 350 -15.70 3.63 -6.22
C THR A 350 -16.18 4.53 -7.37
N PRO A 351 -15.46 4.58 -8.51
CA PRO A 351 -16.01 5.12 -9.76
C PRO A 351 -17.11 4.20 -10.31
N GLU A 352 -17.63 4.51 -11.48
CA GLU A 352 -18.50 3.61 -12.23
C GLU A 352 -17.84 2.23 -12.45
N GLY A 353 -18.67 1.19 -12.40
CA GLY A 353 -18.20 -0.19 -12.51
C GLY A 353 -17.54 -0.45 -13.86
N GLY A 354 -16.36 -1.09 -13.84
CA GLY A 354 -15.55 -1.33 -15.04
C GLY A 354 -14.44 -0.30 -15.27
N GLY A 355 -14.50 0.87 -14.62
CA GLY A 355 -13.40 1.82 -14.58
C GLY A 355 -12.25 1.37 -13.67
N GLY A 356 -11.03 1.80 -13.97
CA GLY A 356 -9.83 1.49 -13.22
C GLY A 356 -8.77 0.73 -14.00
N PRO A 357 -7.76 0.18 -13.31
CA PRO A 357 -6.68 -0.55 -13.96
C PRO A 357 -7.16 -1.88 -14.55
N ASN A 358 -6.65 -2.20 -15.74
CA ASN A 358 -6.79 -3.52 -16.35
C ASN A 358 -5.43 -4.22 -16.37
N TYR A 359 -5.16 -4.99 -15.31
CA TYR A 359 -3.85 -5.59 -15.09
C TYR A 359 -3.72 -7.02 -15.65
N PRO A 360 -3.03 -7.24 -16.78
CA PRO A 360 -2.69 -8.58 -17.22
C PRO A 360 -1.54 -9.13 -16.35
N ASN A 361 -1.79 -10.24 -15.64
CA ASN A 361 -0.76 -11.02 -14.93
C ASN A 361 0.04 -10.25 -13.85
N MET A 362 -0.60 -9.28 -13.15
CA MET A 362 0.03 -8.49 -12.08
C MET A 362 -0.26 -8.99 -10.67
#